data_AF-A0A7C3RHC9-F1
#
_entry.id   AF-A0A7C3RHC9-F1
#
_cell.length_a   1.000
_cell.length_b   1.000
_cell.length_c   1.000
_cell.angle_alpha   90.00
_cell.angle_beta   90.00
_cell.angle_gamma   90.00
#
_symmetry.space_group_name_H-M   'P 1'
#
loop_
_entity.id
_entity.type
_entity.pdbx_description
1 polymer ?
#
loop_
_entity_poly.entity_id
_entity_poly.type
_entity_poly.pdbx_seq_one_letter_code
_entity_poly.pdbx_strand_id
1 'polypeptide(L)' 'MKRIVNKSKDFKDAENYDILQHISMTPEERQKIAWKLKIRVYGKKCLDVRESRKFAKKRKR' A
#
# COMPACT_ATOMS: atom_id res chain seq x y z
N MET A 1 2.22 2.26 15.06
CA MET A 1 2.93 3.23 14.20
C MET A 1 2.45 4.62 14.62
N LYS A 2 3.35 5.46 15.12
CA LYS A 2 3.03 6.83 15.53
C LYS A 2 2.65 7.62 14.28
N ARG A 3 1.54 8.35 14.31
CA ARG A 3 1.12 9.16 13.15
C ARG A 3 2.00 10.41 13.08
N ILE A 4 2.90 10.45 12.11
CA ILE A 4 3.71 11.63 11.76
C ILE A 4 3.10 12.20 10.48
N VAL A 5 2.84 13.51 10.46
CA VAL A 5 2.28 14.21 9.31
C VAL A 5 3.25 15.30 8.91
N ASN A 6 3.69 15.30 7.66
CA ASN A 6 4.48 16.39 7.08
C ASN A 6 3.56 17.28 6.22
N LYS A 7 3.67 18.60 6.38
CA LYS A 7 2.98 19.58 5.55
C LYS A 7 4.00 20.23 4.62
N SER A 8 4.08 19.73 3.39
CA SER A 8 4.98 20.28 2.36
C SER A 8 4.48 21.64 1.85
N LYS A 9 5.40 22.53 1.48
CA LYS A 9 5.10 23.87 0.97
C LYS A 9 4.92 23.91 -0.54
N ASP A 10 5.50 22.94 -1.24
CA ASP A 10 5.38 22.76 -2.69
C ASP A 10 5.41 21.27 -3.09
N PHE A 11 5.26 21.00 -4.39
CA PHE A 11 5.25 19.65 -4.94
C PHE A 11 6.60 18.94 -4.81
N LYS A 12 7.71 19.67 -4.90
CA LYS A 12 9.06 19.10 -4.83
C LYS A 12 9.37 18.61 -3.42
N ASP A 13 8.96 19.38 -2.41
CA ASP A 13 9.06 19.01 -1.00
C ASP A 13 8.19 17.79 -0.68
N ALA A 14 7.00 17.67 -1.30
CA ALA A 14 6.15 16.50 -1.16
C ALA A 14 6.80 15.23 -1.73
N GLU A 15 7.35 15.34 -2.94
CA GLU A 15 8.06 14.24 -3.60
C GLU A 15 9.30 13.78 -2.81
N ASN A 16 10.13 14.73 -2.37
CA ASN A 16 11.30 14.43 -1.55
C ASN A 16 10.93 13.71 -0.25
N TYR A 17 9.86 14.15 0.41
CA TYR A 17 9.40 13.51 1.63
C TYR A 17 8.91 12.07 1.40
N ASP A 18 8.20 11.82 0.30
CA ASP A 18 7.74 10.48 -0.09
C ASP A 18 8.91 9.52 -0.37
N ILE A 19 9.91 10.00 -1.12
CA ILE A 19 11.15 9.25 -1.39
C ILE A 19 11.88 8.89 -0.09
N LEU A 20 12.10 9.88 0.78
CA LEU A 20 12.77 9.67 2.06
C LEU A 20 12.00 8.69 2.94
N GLN A 21 10.67 8.78 2.95
CA GLN A 21 9.83 7.83 3.67
C GLN A 21 10.06 6.41 3.15
N HIS A 22 10.05 6.20 1.83
CA HIS A 22 10.28 4.90 1.23
C HIS A 22 11.67 4.32 1.48
N ILE A 23 12.71 5.16 1.49
CA ILE A 23 14.10 4.75 1.78
C ILE A 23 14.27 4.39 3.26
N SER A 24 13.58 5.09 4.17
CA SER A 24 13.68 4.86 5.62
C SER A 24 13.05 3.55 6.11
N MET A 25 12.31 2.85 5.25
CA MET A 25 11.54 1.65 5.61
C MET A 25 12.16 0.38 5.03
N THR A 26 12.09 -0.72 5.79
CA THR A 26 12.49 -2.03 5.26
C THR A 26 11.49 -2.52 4.19
N PRO A 27 11.86 -3.48 3.33
CA PRO A 27 10.93 -4.12 2.41
C PRO A 27 9.66 -4.68 3.10
N GLU A 28 9.79 -5.28 4.28
CA GLU A 28 8.67 -5.86 5.04
C GLU A 28 7.71 -4.77 5.54
N GLU A 29 8.25 -3.63 6.00
CA GLU A 29 7.44 -2.49 6.44
C GLU A 29 6.65 -1.88 5.29
N ARG A 30 7.29 -1.72 4.12
CA ARG A 30 6.64 -1.26 2.89
C ARG A 30 5.49 -2.18 2.50
N GLN A 31 5.69 -3.50 2.54
CA GLN A 31 4.63 -4.48 2.25
C GLN A 31 3.48 -4.39 3.26
N LYS A 32 3.77 -4.26 4.56
CA LYS A 32 2.74 -4.09 5.60
C LYS A 32 1.91 -2.83 5.39
N ILE A 33 2.54 -1.71 4.99
CA ILE A 33 1.82 -0.46 4.70
C ILE A 33 0.96 -0.61 3.44
N ALA A 34 1.51 -1.16 2.36
CA ALA A 34 0.77 -1.43 1.14
C ALA A 34 -0.47 -2.31 1.41
N TRP A 35 -0.33 -3.35 2.25
CA TRP A 35 -1.45 -4.19 2.67
C TRP A 35 -2.51 -3.42 3.45
N LYS A 36 -2.10 -2.56 4.40
CA LYS A 36 -3.03 -1.71 5.16
C LYS A 36 -3.77 -0.71 4.25
N LEU A 37 -3.07 -0.09 3.31
CA LEU A 37 -3.67 0.82 2.32
C LEU A 37 -4.67 0.07 1.43
N LYS A 38 -4.29 -1.13 0.95
CA LYS A 38 -5.18 -2.01 0.18
C LYS A 38 -6.47 -2.32 0.96
N ILE A 39 -6.36 -2.74 2.22
CA ILE A 39 -7.53 -3.02 3.07
C ILE A 39 -8.38 -1.77 3.28
N ARG A 40 -7.75 -0.60 3.48
CA ARG A 40 -8.48 0.66 3.68
C ARG A 40 -9.31 1.04 2.45
N VAL A 41 -8.76 0.86 1.25
CA VAL A 41 -9.41 1.28 -0.01
C VAL A 41 -10.40 0.22 -0.52
N TYR A 42 -10.02 -1.06 -0.51
CA TYR A 42 -10.78 -2.15 -1.13
C TYR A 42 -11.48 -3.08 -0.13
N GLY A 43 -11.31 -2.82 1.17
CA GLY A 43 -11.83 -3.70 2.23
C GLY A 43 -11.03 -4.98 2.43
N LYS A 44 -11.41 -5.76 3.45
CA LYS A 44 -10.72 -7.01 3.81
C LYS A 44 -10.97 -8.15 2.81
N LYS A 45 -12.04 -8.09 2.02
CA LYS A 45 -12.40 -9.10 1.02
C LYS A 45 -11.79 -8.81 -0.36
N CYS A 46 -10.64 -8.13 -0.39
CA CYS A 46 -9.93 -7.87 -1.63
C CYS A 46 -8.92 -8.98 -1.88
N LEU A 47 -9.25 -9.88 -2.81
CA LEU A 47 -8.38 -10.99 -3.21
C LEU A 47 -7.01 -10.46 -3.62
N ASP A 48 -5.95 -11.22 -3.31
CA ASP A 48 -4.67 -10.95 -3.95
C ASP A 48 -4.78 -11.14 -5.47
N VAL A 49 -4.05 -10.36 -6.28
CA VAL A 49 -4.07 -10.52 -7.74
C VAL A 49 -3.58 -11.91 -8.15
N ARG A 50 -2.66 -12.50 -7.37
CA ARG A 50 -2.20 -13.88 -7.56
C ARG A 50 -3.29 -14.91 -7.22
N GLU A 51 -4.18 -14.59 -6.28
CA GLU A 51 -5.29 -15.45 -5.87
C GLU A 51 -6.53 -15.27 -6.75
N SER A 52 -6.75 -14.08 -7.31
CA SER A 52 -7.94 -13.74 -8.10
C SER A 52 -8.15 -14.68 -9.28
N ARG A 53 -7.05 -15.10 -9.93
CA ARG A 53 -7.07 -16.07 -11.04
C ARG A 53 -7.60 -17.45 -10.64
N LYS A 54 -7.39 -17.89 -9.38
CA LYS A 54 -7.91 -19.18 -8.88
C LYS A 54 -9.43 -19.12 -8.69
N PHE A 55 -9.94 -18.00 -8.17
CA PHE A 55 -11.38 -17.79 -7.98
C PHE A 55 -12.14 -17.65 -9.31
N ALA A 56 -11.56 -16.99 -10.32
CA ALA A 56 -12.17 -16.85 -11.64
C ALA A 56 -12.40 -18.20 -12.33
N LYS A 57 -11.46 -19.15 -12.18
CA LYS A 57 -11.62 -20.52 -12.72
C LYS A 57 -12.69 -21.33 -11.96
N LYS A 58 -12.82 -21.13 -10.64
CA LYS A 58 -13.78 -21.85 -9.80
C LYS A 58 -15.24 -21.47 -10.10
N ARG A 59 -15.49 -20.24 -10.56
CA ARG A 59 -16.83 -19.76 -10.97
C ARG A 59 -17.26 -20.17 -12.38
N LYS A 60 -16.34 -20.70 -13.20
CA LYS A 60 -16.61 -21.20 -14.56
C LYS A 60 -16.85 -22.71 -14.63
N ARG A 61 -16.77 -23.40 -13.49
CA ARG A 61 -17.12 -24.81 -13.32
C ARG A 61 -18.43 -24.88 -12.56
#